data_AF-A0A0T1WL20-F1
#
_entry.id   AF-A0A0T1WL20-F1
#
_cell.length_a   1.000
_cell.length_b   1.000
_cell.length_c   1.000
_cell.angle_alpha   90.00
_cell.angle_beta   90.00
_cell.angle_gamma   90.00
#
_symmetry.space_group_name_H-M   'P 1'
#
loop_
_entity.id
_entity.type
_entity.pdbx_description
1 polymer ?
#
loop_
_entity_poly.entity_id
_entity_poly.type
_entity_poly.pdbx_seq_one_letter_code
_entity_poly.pdbx_strand_id
1 'polypeptide(L)'
;MIRPLPIVVPRATSWAPKFPYPYDQTRNMVGPNDITAMGEMCQWYNAQYATLRSQIDRLQTNRIDDVTGKDFDYTRDNIQQQVDIVSTNIGQAVDFLGPRAQSLSQPQNPFGDHYFAVYEGEAFFKLWEQLSNVNNGILAHQPDWFTGPSVQKAKRWGSDIHRSHVCEG
;
A
#
# COMPACT_ATOMS: atom_id res chain seq x y z
N MET A 1 -3.08 18.77 -1.92
CA MET A 1 -3.02 19.33 -0.55
C MET A 1 -2.81 18.17 0.42
N ILE A 2 -1.89 18.30 1.39
CA ILE A 2 -1.72 17.29 2.45
C ILE A 2 -2.83 17.53 3.48
N ARG A 3 -3.61 16.49 3.77
CA ARG A 3 -4.77 16.55 4.67
C ARG A 3 -5.04 15.17 5.27
N PRO A 4 -5.63 15.09 6.47
CA PRO A 4 -6.07 13.82 7.04
C PRO A 4 -7.01 13.08 6.07
N LEU A 5 -6.84 11.77 5.98
CA LEU A 5 -7.76 10.90 5.25
C LEU A 5 -8.84 10.37 6.21
N PRO A 6 -10.07 10.16 5.72
CA PRO A 6 -11.11 9.54 6.54
C PRO A 6 -10.76 8.07 6.84
N ILE A 7 -11.29 7.51 7.91
CA ILE A 7 -11.15 6.07 8.16
C ILE A 7 -11.96 5.30 7.11
N VAL A 8 -11.36 4.25 6.53
CA VAL A 8 -12.09 3.33 5.63
C VAL A 8 -12.84 2.31 6.47
N VAL A 9 -14.16 2.30 6.32
CA VAL A 9 -15.04 1.29 6.92
C VAL A 9 -15.44 0.32 5.81
N PRO A 10 -15.06 -0.97 5.89
CA PRO A 10 -15.47 -1.96 4.92
C PRO A 10 -16.99 -2.06 4.84
N ARG A 11 -17.49 -2.23 3.62
CA ARG A 11 -18.90 -2.55 3.34
C ARG A 11 -19.01 -3.84 2.54
N ALA A 12 -20.21 -4.40 2.51
CA ALA A 12 -20.53 -5.48 1.58
C ALA A 12 -20.19 -5.05 0.14
N THR A 13 -19.56 -5.97 -0.59
CA THR A 13 -19.11 -5.74 -1.97
C THR A 13 -19.46 -6.95 -2.82
N SER A 14 -19.72 -6.72 -4.11
CA SER A 14 -19.88 -7.77 -5.11
C SER A 14 -18.55 -8.22 -5.71
N TRP A 15 -17.42 -7.71 -5.18
CA TRP A 15 -16.09 -8.02 -5.69
C TRP A 15 -15.89 -9.52 -5.84
N ALA A 16 -15.43 -9.91 -7.02
CA ALA A 16 -15.13 -11.29 -7.36
C ALA A 16 -13.71 -11.41 -7.93
N PRO A 17 -13.00 -12.51 -7.62
CA PRO A 17 -11.64 -12.72 -8.09
C PRO A 17 -11.61 -12.93 -9.61
N LYS A 18 -10.62 -12.33 -10.26
CA LYS A 18 -10.26 -12.63 -11.64
C LYS A 18 -9.28 -13.81 -11.67
N PHE A 19 -9.35 -14.58 -12.74
CA PHE A 19 -8.47 -15.73 -12.94
C PHE A 19 -7.85 -15.70 -14.34
N PRO A 20 -7.04 -14.69 -14.67
CA PRO A 20 -6.24 -14.71 -15.88
C PRO A 20 -5.21 -15.84 -15.79
N TYR A 21 -4.67 -16.33 -16.91
CA TYR A 21 -3.57 -17.28 -16.87
C TYR A 21 -2.37 -16.70 -16.09
N PRO A 22 -1.74 -17.43 -15.14
CA PRO A 22 -1.97 -18.82 -14.75
C PRO A 22 -2.91 -19.02 -13.54
N TYR A 23 -3.56 -17.96 -13.04
CA TYR A 23 -4.47 -18.01 -11.89
C TYR A 23 -5.76 -18.81 -12.17
N ASP A 24 -6.07 -19.14 -13.42
CA ASP A 24 -7.10 -20.12 -13.78
C ASP A 24 -6.86 -21.49 -13.09
N GLN A 25 -5.60 -21.85 -12.86
CA GLN A 25 -5.20 -23.10 -12.22
C GLN A 25 -5.30 -23.04 -10.69
N THR A 26 -5.29 -21.85 -10.10
CA THR A 26 -5.30 -21.64 -8.64
C THR A 26 -6.69 -21.33 -8.09
N ARG A 27 -7.73 -21.33 -8.95
CA ARG A 27 -9.12 -21.00 -8.59
C ARG A 27 -9.63 -21.76 -7.36
N ASN A 28 -9.35 -23.06 -7.28
CA ASN A 28 -9.83 -23.91 -6.19
C ASN A 28 -9.10 -23.64 -4.85
N MET A 29 -8.04 -22.83 -4.86
CA MET A 29 -7.26 -22.45 -3.68
C MET A 29 -7.68 -21.08 -3.14
N VAL A 30 -8.53 -20.32 -3.86
CA VAL A 30 -9.05 -19.03 -3.39
C VAL A 30 -10.27 -19.28 -2.50
N GLY A 31 -10.15 -18.93 -1.22
CA GLY A 31 -11.20 -19.13 -0.23
C GLY A 31 -12.08 -17.90 0.02
N PRO A 32 -13.15 -18.04 0.81
CA PRO A 32 -14.01 -16.90 1.20
C PRO A 32 -13.25 -15.76 1.92
N ASN A 33 -12.23 -16.11 2.69
CA ASN A 33 -11.37 -15.13 3.37
C ASN A 33 -10.58 -14.29 2.36
N ASP A 34 -10.00 -14.91 1.32
CA ASP A 34 -9.30 -14.19 0.26
C ASP A 34 -10.23 -13.21 -0.45
N ILE A 35 -11.46 -13.66 -0.74
CA ILE A 35 -12.46 -12.85 -1.43
C ILE A 35 -12.86 -11.64 -0.59
N THR A 36 -13.09 -11.85 0.71
CA THR A 36 -13.41 -10.77 1.64
C THR A 36 -12.24 -9.81 1.76
N ALA A 37 -11.03 -10.30 2.04
CA ALA A 37 -9.84 -9.48 2.21
C ALA A 37 -9.55 -8.64 0.96
N MET A 38 -9.55 -9.24 -0.22
CA MET A 38 -9.33 -8.53 -1.49
C MET A 38 -10.40 -7.49 -1.77
N GLY A 39 -11.68 -7.83 -1.57
CA GLY A 39 -12.78 -6.90 -1.76
C GLY A 39 -12.68 -5.66 -0.86
N GLU A 40 -12.26 -5.85 0.39
CA GLU A 40 -12.05 -4.74 1.34
C GLU A 40 -10.80 -3.93 1.00
N MET A 41 -9.68 -4.57 0.63
CA MET A 41 -8.47 -3.89 0.17
C MET A 41 -8.73 -3.06 -1.10
N CYS A 42 -9.56 -3.55 -2.01
CA CYS A 42 -9.98 -2.80 -3.19
C CYS A 42 -10.87 -1.59 -2.86
N GLN A 43 -11.71 -1.67 -1.84
CA GLN A 43 -12.45 -0.49 -1.34
C GLN A 43 -11.49 0.59 -0.84
N TRP A 44 -10.49 0.21 -0.04
CA TRP A 44 -9.46 1.15 0.41
C TRP A 44 -8.66 1.72 -0.77
N TYR A 45 -8.25 0.85 -1.71
CA TYR A 45 -7.43 1.24 -2.85
C TYR A 45 -8.14 2.31 -3.69
N ASN A 46 -9.39 2.03 -4.09
CA ASN A 46 -10.19 2.93 -4.90
C ASN A 46 -10.51 4.24 -4.16
N ALA A 47 -10.69 4.20 -2.84
CA ALA A 47 -11.04 5.39 -2.06
C ALA A 47 -9.82 6.29 -1.75
N GLN A 48 -8.64 5.70 -1.51
CA GLN A 48 -7.56 6.42 -0.83
C GLN A 48 -6.20 6.38 -1.51
N TYR A 49 -5.85 5.31 -2.24
CA TYR A 49 -4.47 5.09 -2.67
C TYR A 49 -3.91 6.25 -3.49
N ALA A 50 -4.66 6.75 -4.47
CA ALA A 50 -4.21 7.85 -5.33
C ALA A 50 -3.93 9.13 -4.53
N THR A 51 -4.79 9.44 -3.55
CA THR A 51 -4.61 10.61 -2.67
C THR A 51 -3.42 10.40 -1.74
N LEU A 52 -3.32 9.23 -1.09
CA LEU A 52 -2.21 8.90 -0.20
C LEU A 52 -0.86 8.98 -0.92
N ARG A 53 -0.76 8.36 -2.11
CA ARG A 53 0.43 8.43 -2.97
C ARG A 53 0.85 9.87 -3.26
N SER A 54 -0.11 10.72 -3.64
CA SER A 54 0.17 12.15 -3.90
C SER A 54 0.64 12.90 -2.65
N GLN A 55 0.09 12.58 -1.48
CA GLN A 55 0.53 13.21 -0.23
C GLN A 55 1.94 12.76 0.17
N ILE A 56 2.26 11.47 0.01
CA ILE A 56 3.63 10.94 0.22
C ILE A 56 4.60 11.67 -0.70
N ASP A 57 4.30 11.75 -2.01
CA ASP A 57 5.16 12.45 -2.97
C ASP A 57 5.39 13.90 -2.59
N ARG A 58 4.33 14.60 -2.19
CA ARG A 58 4.43 15.99 -1.77
C ARG A 58 5.25 16.17 -0.50
N LEU A 59 5.13 15.28 0.49
CA LEU A 59 5.97 15.32 1.68
C LEU A 59 7.44 15.08 1.32
N GLN A 60 7.73 14.07 0.49
CA GLN A 60 9.10 13.77 0.04
C GLN A 60 9.72 15.00 -0.66
N THR A 61 8.98 15.65 -1.56
CA THR A 61 9.47 16.87 -2.21
C THR A 61 9.65 18.03 -1.23
N ASN A 62 8.67 18.28 -0.35
CA ASN A 62 8.73 19.42 0.56
C ASN A 62 9.85 19.28 1.61
N ARG A 63 10.20 18.04 1.97
CA ARG A 63 11.27 17.77 2.93
C ARG A 63 12.69 17.77 2.33
N ILE A 64 12.84 17.96 1.02
CA ILE A 64 14.16 18.22 0.42
C ILE A 64 14.67 19.60 0.89
N ASP A 65 15.88 19.63 1.41
CA ASP A 65 16.66 20.83 1.70
C ASP A 65 17.97 20.78 0.88
N ASP A 66 17.93 21.35 -0.32
CA ASP A 66 19.07 21.43 -1.24
C ASP A 66 20.21 22.32 -0.73
N VAL A 67 20.01 23.08 0.36
CA VAL A 67 21.00 23.99 0.94
C VAL A 67 21.82 23.30 2.01
N THR A 68 21.16 22.57 2.92
CA THR A 68 21.82 21.95 4.08
C THR A 68 21.88 20.42 4.02
N GLY A 69 21.11 19.79 3.13
CA GLY A 69 21.00 18.33 3.02
C GLY A 69 20.32 17.67 4.23
N LYS A 70 19.59 18.45 5.05
CA LYS A 70 18.95 17.99 6.28
C LYS A 70 17.49 17.58 6.08
N ASP A 71 17.24 16.66 5.15
CA ASP A 71 15.88 16.23 4.84
C ASP A 71 15.19 15.47 5.99
N PHE A 72 15.97 15.10 7.01
CA PHE A 72 15.53 14.49 8.27
C PHE A 72 15.06 15.51 9.32
N ASP A 73 15.38 16.79 9.14
CA ASP A 73 15.00 17.85 10.07
C ASP A 73 13.60 18.40 9.74
N TYR A 74 12.63 18.03 10.57
CA TYR A 74 11.24 18.44 10.40
C TYR A 74 10.88 19.73 11.14
N THR A 75 11.83 20.33 11.87
CA THR A 75 11.60 21.56 12.65
C THR A 75 11.45 22.80 11.78
N ARG A 76 11.82 22.68 10.49
CA ARG A 76 11.70 23.76 9.51
C ARG A 76 10.28 23.94 9.00
N ASP A 77 9.92 25.20 8.77
CA ASP A 77 8.65 25.64 8.19
C ASP A 77 7.44 24.96 8.85
N ASN A 78 6.63 24.25 8.05
CA ASN A 78 5.51 23.43 8.49
C ASN A 78 5.71 21.94 8.19
N ILE A 79 6.96 21.47 8.06
CA ILE A 79 7.26 20.08 7.68
C ILE A 79 6.74 19.10 8.74
N GLN A 80 6.94 19.38 10.03
CA GLN A 80 6.42 18.53 11.10
C GLN A 80 4.91 18.29 10.97
N GLN A 81 4.12 19.33 10.73
CA GLN A 81 2.67 19.19 10.54
C GLN A 81 2.32 18.29 9.35
N GLN A 82 3.09 18.39 8.25
CA GLN A 82 2.89 17.54 7.08
C GLN A 82 3.26 16.09 7.38
N VAL A 83 4.36 15.86 8.11
CA VAL A 83 4.80 14.55 8.59
C VAL A 83 3.73 13.92 9.47
N ASP A 84 3.18 14.65 10.43
CA ASP A 84 2.15 14.15 11.35
C ASP A 84 0.92 13.65 10.57
N ILE A 85 0.45 14.44 9.59
CA ILE A 85 -0.69 14.07 8.76
C ILE A 85 -0.38 12.85 7.89
N VAL A 86 0.74 12.87 7.17
CA VAL A 86 1.07 11.80 6.21
C VAL A 86 1.39 10.50 6.94
N SER A 87 2.15 10.54 8.03
CA SER A 87 2.46 9.34 8.82
C SER A 87 1.21 8.74 9.46
N THR A 88 0.27 9.56 9.94
CA THR A 88 -1.04 9.10 10.41
C THR A 88 -1.83 8.42 9.29
N ASN A 89 -1.87 9.03 8.10
CA ASN A 89 -2.59 8.46 6.95
C ASN A 89 -1.95 7.14 6.46
N ILE A 90 -0.62 7.03 6.46
CA ILE A 90 0.07 5.78 6.13
C ILE A 90 -0.19 4.74 7.22
N GLY A 91 -0.12 5.10 8.50
CA GLY A 91 -0.43 4.21 9.62
C GLY A 91 -1.83 3.60 9.49
N GLN A 92 -2.85 4.42 9.22
CA GLN A 92 -4.21 3.93 8.97
C GLN A 92 -4.28 2.96 7.77
N ALA A 93 -3.57 3.24 6.69
CA ALA A 93 -3.49 2.34 5.54
C ALA A 93 -2.81 1.01 5.90
N VAL A 94 -1.71 1.06 6.65
CA VAL A 94 -0.95 -0.12 7.09
C VAL A 94 -1.79 -0.99 8.02
N ASP A 95 -2.50 -0.39 8.97
CA ASP A 95 -3.39 -1.09 9.90
C ASP A 95 -4.60 -1.71 9.19
N PHE A 96 -5.13 -1.03 8.16
CA PHE A 96 -6.22 -1.55 7.34
C PHE A 96 -5.76 -2.72 6.46
N LEU A 97 -4.64 -2.55 5.75
CA LEU A 97 -4.15 -3.53 4.78
C LEU A 97 -3.49 -4.74 5.43
N GLY A 98 -2.76 -4.55 6.53
CA GLY A 98 -1.89 -5.58 7.12
C GLY A 98 -2.59 -6.89 7.41
N PRO A 99 -3.65 -6.91 8.24
CA PRO A 99 -4.39 -8.14 8.54
C PRO A 99 -4.96 -8.82 7.29
N ARG A 100 -5.39 -8.03 6.29
CA ARG A 100 -6.01 -8.54 5.06
C ARG A 100 -4.97 -9.16 4.13
N ALA A 101 -3.88 -8.43 3.86
CA ALA A 101 -2.79 -8.89 3.01
C ALA A 101 -2.09 -10.12 3.59
N GLN A 102 -1.90 -10.15 4.92
CA GLN A 102 -1.28 -11.28 5.61
C GLN A 102 -2.19 -12.50 5.72
N SER A 103 -3.52 -12.31 5.67
CA SER A 103 -4.49 -13.41 5.67
C SER A 103 -4.64 -14.14 4.33
N LEU A 104 -4.07 -13.60 3.26
CA LEU A 104 -4.22 -14.19 1.93
C LEU A 104 -3.55 -15.56 1.84
N SER A 105 -4.24 -16.49 1.19
CA SER A 105 -3.79 -17.86 0.94
C SER A 105 -2.49 -17.86 0.14
N GLN A 106 -1.45 -18.46 0.74
CA GLN A 106 -0.12 -18.63 0.15
C GLN A 106 0.25 -20.12 0.01
N PRO A 107 -0.41 -20.86 -0.91
CA PRO A 107 -0.06 -22.24 -1.20
C PRO A 107 1.40 -22.40 -1.61
N GLN A 108 1.93 -23.60 -1.40
CA GLN A 108 3.28 -23.98 -1.78
C GLN A 108 3.26 -24.76 -3.09
N ASN A 109 4.15 -24.45 -4.02
CA ASN A 109 4.34 -25.21 -5.24
C ASN A 109 5.14 -26.51 -4.97
N PRO A 110 5.22 -27.46 -5.93
CA PRO A 110 6.01 -28.69 -5.75
C PRO A 110 7.52 -28.49 -5.52
N PHE A 111 8.04 -27.29 -5.78
CA PHE A 111 9.45 -26.92 -5.58
C PHE A 111 9.71 -26.25 -4.22
N GLY A 112 8.66 -26.00 -3.42
CA GLY A 112 8.75 -25.40 -2.11
C GLY A 112 8.49 -23.88 -2.07
N ASP A 113 8.26 -23.22 -3.20
CA ASP A 113 7.99 -21.77 -3.22
C ASP A 113 6.53 -21.46 -2.88
N HIS A 114 6.33 -20.43 -2.07
CA HIS A 114 5.01 -19.89 -1.80
C HIS A 114 4.59 -18.87 -2.86
N TYR A 115 3.31 -18.89 -3.22
CA TYR A 115 2.71 -17.91 -4.12
C TYR A 115 1.33 -17.52 -3.63
N PHE A 116 0.85 -16.33 -3.98
CA PHE A 116 -0.51 -15.91 -3.64
C PHE A 116 -1.52 -16.61 -4.55
N ALA A 117 -2.52 -17.27 -3.96
CA ALA A 117 -3.54 -17.99 -4.73
C ALA A 117 -4.45 -17.04 -5.53
N VAL A 118 -4.71 -15.85 -4.99
CA VAL A 118 -5.60 -14.85 -5.57
C VAL A 118 -4.81 -13.84 -6.43
N TYR A 119 -5.34 -13.54 -7.62
CA TYR A 119 -4.73 -12.60 -8.54
C TYR A 119 -4.54 -11.22 -7.90
N GLU A 120 -3.35 -10.65 -8.06
CA GLU A 120 -2.88 -9.39 -7.43
C GLU A 120 -2.78 -9.42 -5.89
N GLY A 121 -2.92 -10.58 -5.26
CA GLY A 121 -2.69 -10.73 -3.82
C GLY A 121 -1.27 -10.31 -3.40
N GLU A 122 -0.27 -10.68 -4.18
CA GLU A 122 1.12 -10.28 -3.95
C GLU A 122 1.30 -8.76 -4.06
N ALA A 123 0.66 -8.12 -5.03
CA ALA A 123 0.77 -6.68 -5.22
C ALA A 123 0.22 -5.91 -4.02
N PHE A 124 -0.90 -6.35 -3.44
CA PHE A 124 -1.42 -5.78 -2.20
C PHE A 124 -0.48 -6.03 -1.01
N PHE A 125 0.05 -7.23 -0.87
CA PHE A 125 1.02 -7.55 0.19
C PHE A 125 2.27 -6.68 0.10
N LYS A 126 2.83 -6.54 -1.09
CA LYS A 126 4.02 -5.72 -1.31
C LYS A 126 3.72 -4.24 -1.19
N LEU A 127 2.55 -3.76 -1.62
CA LEU A 127 2.14 -2.38 -1.38
C LEU A 127 2.09 -2.07 0.12
N TRP A 128 1.45 -2.93 0.92
CA TRP A 128 1.41 -2.80 2.38
C TRP A 128 2.81 -2.77 3.00
N GLU A 129 3.68 -3.71 2.64
CA GLU A 129 5.06 -3.78 3.13
C GLU A 129 5.83 -2.48 2.84
N GLN A 130 5.70 -1.95 1.62
CA GLN A 130 6.42 -0.73 1.24
C GLN A 130 5.84 0.51 1.91
N LEU A 131 4.52 0.60 2.11
CA LEU A 131 3.90 1.68 2.89
C LEU A 131 4.40 1.65 4.36
N SER A 132 4.49 0.47 4.96
CA SER A 132 5.07 0.30 6.31
C SER A 132 6.51 0.80 6.37
N ASN A 133 7.35 0.41 5.40
CA ASN A 133 8.74 0.87 5.32
C ASN A 133 8.87 2.39 5.15
N VAL A 134 8.01 3.00 4.32
CA VAL A 134 7.96 4.46 4.16
C VAL A 134 7.60 5.12 5.49
N ASN A 135 6.58 4.63 6.19
CA ASN A 135 6.17 5.21 7.47
C ASN A 135 7.28 5.12 8.53
N ASN A 136 7.90 3.94 8.66
CA ASN A 136 8.99 3.71 9.59
C ASN A 136 10.17 4.64 9.32
N GLY A 137 10.53 4.84 8.05
CA GLY A 137 11.59 5.77 7.67
C GLY A 137 11.24 7.24 7.99
N ILE A 138 10.00 7.66 7.74
CA ILE A 138 9.54 9.01 8.11
C ILE A 138 9.63 9.21 9.63
N LEU A 139 9.08 8.28 10.41
CA LEU A 139 9.06 8.35 11.88
C LEU A 139 10.45 8.25 12.51
N ALA A 140 11.37 7.53 11.88
CA ALA A 140 12.76 7.44 12.30
C ALA A 140 13.62 8.63 11.84
N HIS A 141 13.01 9.70 11.31
CA HIS A 141 13.70 10.86 10.76
C HIS A 141 14.78 10.44 9.75
N GLN A 142 14.48 9.47 8.89
CA GLN A 142 15.39 9.12 7.80
C GLN A 142 15.24 10.12 6.66
N PRO A 143 16.36 10.51 6.01
CA PRO A 143 16.34 11.44 4.89
C PRO A 143 15.52 10.90 3.70
N ASP A 144 15.18 11.78 2.76
CA ASP A 144 14.29 11.49 1.63
C ASP A 144 14.76 10.32 0.78
N TRP A 145 16.05 10.31 0.44
CA TRP A 145 16.73 9.31 -0.36
C TRP A 145 16.69 7.92 0.27
N PHE A 146 16.63 7.83 1.61
CA PHE A 146 16.52 6.55 2.30
C PHE A 146 15.14 5.91 2.10
N THR A 147 14.08 6.72 2.18
CA THR A 147 12.70 6.24 1.95
C THR A 147 12.34 6.12 0.46
N GLY A 148 13.08 6.82 -0.41
CA GLY A 148 12.84 6.91 -1.85
C GLY A 148 12.62 5.56 -2.54
N PRO A 149 13.50 4.55 -2.34
CA PRO A 149 13.31 3.22 -2.91
C PRO A 149 11.97 2.58 -2.53
N SER A 150 11.56 2.68 -1.26
CA SER A 150 10.28 2.14 -0.78
C SER A 150 9.09 2.90 -1.38
N VAL A 151 9.19 4.23 -1.51
CA VAL A 151 8.17 5.05 -2.19
C VAL A 151 7.99 4.60 -3.64
N GLN A 152 9.08 4.40 -4.38
CA GLN A 152 9.00 3.96 -5.78
C GLN A 152 8.45 2.53 -5.91
N LYS A 153 8.81 1.62 -5.00
CA LYS A 153 8.21 0.27 -4.97
C LYS A 153 6.71 0.33 -4.65
N ALA A 154 6.28 1.13 -3.69
CA ALA A 154 4.85 1.33 -3.39
C ALA A 154 4.08 1.87 -4.61
N LYS A 155 4.68 2.76 -5.41
CA LYS A 155 4.11 3.24 -6.67
C LYS A 155 3.99 2.13 -7.72
N ARG A 156 5.03 1.31 -7.86
CA ARG A 156 5.03 0.16 -8.78
C ARG A 156 3.87 -0.78 -8.45
N TRP A 157 3.77 -1.23 -7.21
CA TRP A 157 2.73 -2.19 -6.81
C TRP A 157 1.32 -1.63 -6.92
N GLY A 158 1.12 -0.34 -6.61
CA GLY A 158 -0.17 0.29 -6.92
C GLY A 158 -0.42 0.40 -8.42
N SER A 159 0.60 0.67 -9.23
CA SER A 159 0.43 0.66 -10.68
C SER A 159 0.03 -0.73 -11.20
N ASP A 160 0.55 -1.81 -10.62
CA ASP A 160 0.18 -3.18 -10.99
C ASP A 160 -1.30 -3.46 -10.64
N ILE A 161 -1.75 -3.08 -9.43
CA ILE A 161 -3.16 -3.15 -9.01
C ILE A 161 -4.07 -2.33 -9.94
N HIS A 162 -3.66 -1.13 -10.34
CA HIS A 162 -4.45 -0.29 -11.24
C HIS A 162 -4.56 -0.91 -12.64
N ARG A 163 -3.44 -1.35 -13.22
CA ARG A 163 -3.37 -1.84 -14.60
C ARG A 163 -4.03 -3.21 -14.79
N SER A 164 -4.12 -4.01 -13.74
CA SER A 164 -4.83 -5.30 -13.75
C SER A 164 -6.36 -5.16 -13.68
N HIS A 165 -6.84 -3.94 -13.37
CA HIS A 165 -8.25 -3.67 -13.13
C HIS A 165 -8.86 -4.56 -12.03
N VAL A 166 -8.05 -5.13 -11.12
CA VAL A 166 -8.52 -6.13 -10.15
C VAL A 166 -9.60 -5.58 -9.21
N CYS A 167 -9.63 -4.27 -9.00
CA CYS A 167 -10.61 -3.58 -8.13
C CYS A 167 -11.84 -3.03 -8.85
N GLU A 168 -12.09 -3.41 -10.11
CA GLU A 168 -13.25 -2.98 -10.90
C GLU A 168 -14.39 -4.01 -10.97
N GLY A 169 -14.21 -5.17 -10.33
CA GLY A 169 -15.21 -6.24 -10.22
C GLY A 169 -15.98 -6.22 -8.90
#